data_AF-A0A4P9WXH6-F1
#
_entry.id   AF-A0A4P9WXH6-F1
#
_cell.length_a   1.000
_cell.length_b   1.000
_cell.length_c   1.000
_cell.angle_alpha   90.00
_cell.angle_beta   90.00
_cell.angle_gamma   90.00
#
_symmetry.space_group_name_H-M   'P 1'
#
loop_
_entity.id
_entity.type
_entity.pdbx_description
1 polymer ?
#
loop_
_entity_poly.entity_id
_entity_poly.type
_entity_poly.pdbx_seq_one_letter_code
_entity_poly.pdbx_strand_id
1 'polypeptide(L)' 'GVRIRARGSEGTVRYVGETEFAPGIWVGLDLDEASGKNDGSVQGFRYFDARPSHGLFIR' A
#
# COMPACT_ATOMS: atom_id res chain seq x y z
N GLY A 1 -10.48 -6.65 4.56
CA GLY A 1 -9.51 -5.75 5.19
C GLY A 1 -10.25 -4.54 5.75
N VAL A 2 -9.59 -3.77 6.61
CA VAL A 2 -10.13 -2.51 7.14
C VAL A 2 -10.09 -1.44 6.02
N ARG A 3 -11.19 -0.71 5.80
CA ARG A 3 -11.22 0.43 4.87
C ARG A 3 -10.82 1.70 5.60
N ILE A 4 -9.95 2.50 4.99
CA ILE A 4 -9.49 3.78 5.54
C ILE A 4 -9.43 4.85 4.46
N ARG A 5 -9.43 6.11 4.90
CA ARG A 5 -9.11 7.27 4.05
C ARG A 5 -7.69 7.75 4.39
N ALA A 6 -6.80 7.79 3.39
CA ALA A 6 -5.43 8.23 3.53
C ALA A 6 -5.05 9.19 2.39
N ARG A 7 -4.43 10.34 2.71
CA ARG A 7 -4.01 11.36 1.72
C ARG A 7 -5.12 11.76 0.72
N GLY A 8 -6.37 11.81 1.18
CA GLY A 8 -7.52 12.15 0.34
C GLY A 8 -8.04 11.02 -0.56
N SER A 9 -7.47 9.82 -0.50
CA SER A 9 -7.93 8.63 -1.21
C SER A 9 -8.51 7.60 -0.25
N GLU A 10 -9.46 6.79 -0.71
CA GLU A 10 -9.99 5.64 0.03
C GLU A 10 -9.34 4.35 -0.44
N GLY A 11 -9.16 3.42 0.49
CA GLY A 11 -8.57 2.12 0.18
C GLY A 11 -8.72 1.11 1.31
N THR A 12 -8.31 -0.12 1.01
CA THR A 12 -8.35 -1.24 1.95
C THR A 12 -6.95 -1.57 2.43
N VAL A 13 -6.77 -1.73 3.74
CA VAL A 13 -5.53 -2.24 4.33
C VAL A 13 -5.31 -3.68 3.87
N ARG A 14 -4.15 -3.91 3.25
CA ARG A 14 -3.69 -5.22 2.77
C ARG A 14 -2.42 -5.71 3.47
N TYR A 15 -1.63 -4.79 4.02
CA TYR A 15 -0.35 -5.10 4.65
C TYR A 15 -0.13 -4.24 5.89
N VAL A 16 0.41 -4.83 6.94
CA VAL A 16 0.94 -4.13 8.13
C VAL A 16 2.19 -4.88 8.58
N GLY A 17 3.35 -4.24 8.49
CA GLY A 17 4.61 -4.90 8.82
C GLY A 17 5.85 -4.09 8.47
N GLU A 18 7.01 -4.69 8.70
CA GLU A 18 8.31 -4.14 8.29
C GLU A 18 8.50 -4.25 6.77
N THR A 19 9.39 -3.44 6.21
CA THR A 19 9.64 -3.44 4.76
C THR A 19 11.12 -3.35 4.45
N GLU A 20 11.53 -3.94 3.33
CA GLU A 20 12.90 -3.91 2.84
C GLU A 20 13.31 -2.51 2.36
N PHE A 21 12.36 -1.66 1.93
CA PHE A 21 12.68 -0.33 1.42
C PHE A 21 12.92 0.73 2.51
N ALA A 22 12.37 0.54 3.72
CA ALA A 22 12.57 1.46 4.84
C ALA A 22 12.23 0.82 6.21
N PRO A 23 12.98 1.17 7.28
CA PRO A 23 12.73 0.63 8.61
C PRO A 23 11.42 1.15 9.24
N GLY A 24 10.91 0.37 10.19
CA GLY A 24 9.68 0.64 10.93
C GLY A 24 8.46 -0.07 10.32
N ILE A 25 7.31 0.08 10.99
CA ILE A 25 6.05 -0.51 10.54
C ILE A 25 5.41 0.39 9.49
N TRP A 26 5.05 -0.21 8.37
CA TRP A 26 4.32 0.42 7.27
C TRP A 26 2.97 -0.23 7.07
N VAL A 27 2.02 0.57 6.59
CA VAL A 27 0.69 0.12 6.18
C VAL A 27 0.61 0.17 4.66
N GLY A 28 0.36 -0.99 4.04
CA GLY A 28 0.10 -1.12 2.61
C GLY A 28 -1.40 -1.08 2.32
N LEU A 29 -1.79 -0.18 1.42
CA LEU A 29 -3.17 0.05 0.99
C LEU A 29 -3.34 -0.34 -0.47
N ASP A 30 -4.44 -1.04 -0.74
CA ASP A 30 -5.03 -1.20 -2.08
C ASP A 30 -6.11 -0.13 -2.22
N LEU A 31 -5.77 0.96 -2.93
CA LEU A 31 -6.64 2.10 -3.15
C LEU A 31 -7.75 1.76 -4.15
N ASP A 32 -8.92 2.37 -3.98
CA ASP A 32 -10.03 2.14 -4.90
C ASP A 32 -9.73 2.71 -6.30
N GLU A 33 -9.07 3.88 -6.33
CA GLU A 33 -8.66 4.61 -7.53
C GLU A 33 -7.15 4.45 -7.82
N ALA A 34 -6.76 4.67 -9.08
CA ALA A 34 -5.38 4.58 -9.55
C ALA A 34 -4.53 5.81 -9.14
N SER A 35 -4.53 6.15 -7.85
CA SER A 35 -3.81 7.29 -7.24
C SER A 35 -2.63 6.87 -6.34
N GLY A 36 -2.30 5.58 -6.35
CA GLY A 36 -1.18 4.98 -5.63
C GLY A 36 0.16 5.17 -6.35
N LYS A 37 1.20 4.54 -5.81
CA LYS A 37 2.59 4.64 -6.29
C LYS A 37 3.16 3.30 -6.77
N ASN A 38 2.47 2.19 -6.49
CA ASN A 38 2.92 0.85 -6.81
C ASN A 38 1.72 -0.08 -7.06
N ASP A 39 2.00 -1.36 -7.19
CA ASP A 39 1.04 -2.46 -7.40
C ASP A 39 1.06 -3.45 -6.22
N GLY A 40 1.50 -2.99 -5.05
CA GLY A 40 1.77 -3.82 -3.86
C GLY A 40 3.19 -4.39 -3.77
N SER A 41 4.06 -4.06 -4.73
CA SER A 41 5.51 -4.33 -4.66
C SER A 41 6.36 -3.06 -4.67
N VAL A 42 7.55 -3.12 -4.06
CA VAL A 42 8.56 -2.04 -4.11
C VAL A 42 9.93 -2.67 -4.29
N GLN A 43 10.70 -2.20 -5.28
CA GLN A 43 12.05 -2.71 -5.59
C GLN A 43 12.13 -4.24 -5.76
N GLY A 44 11.10 -4.86 -6.33
CA GLY A 44 11.04 -6.30 -6.58
C GLY A 44 10.53 -7.16 -5.42
N PHE A 45 10.33 -6.58 -4.22
CA PHE A 45 9.70 -7.26 -3.10
C PHE A 45 8.19 -7.06 -3.11
N ARG A 46 7.42 -8.14 -3.00
CA ARG A 46 5.95 -8.11 -2.97
C ARG A 46 5.42 -8.27 -1.56
N TYR A 47 4.58 -7.34 -1.15
CA TYR A 47 3.98 -7.30 0.19
C TYR A 47 2.48 -7.61 0.14
N PHE A 48 1.81 -7.16 -0.92
CA PHE A 48 0.41 -7.45 -1.20
C PHE A 48 0.15 -7.38 -2.71
N ASP A 49 -1.03 -7.82 -3.11
CA ASP A 49 -1.51 -7.67 -4.48
C ASP A 49 -2.41 -6.45 -4.59
N ALA A 50 -2.10 -5.59 -5.56
CA ALA A 50 -2.97 -4.50 -5.99
C ALA A 50 -2.85 -4.31 -7.50
N ARG A 51 -3.82 -3.60 -8.08
CA ARG A 51 -3.75 -3.18 -9.49
C ARG A 51 -2.60 -2.17 -9.69
N PRO A 52 -2.04 -2.04 -10.91
CA PRO A 52 -1.01 -1.04 -11.19
C PRO A 52 -1.45 0.36 -10.79
N SER A 53 -0.63 1.06 -10.01
CA SER A 53 -0.93 2.40 -9.46
C SER A 53 -2.07 2.45 -8.43
N HIS A 54 -2.46 1.32 -7.81
CA HIS A 54 -3.40 1.31 -6.69
C HIS A 54 -2.72 1.08 -5.33
N GLY A 55 -1.50 0.55 -5.32
CA GLY A 55 -0.74 0.30 -4.10
C GLY A 55 -0.15 1.57 -3.50
N LEU A 56 -0.36 1.79 -2.20
CA LEU A 56 0.23 2.90 -1.46
C LEU A 56 0.76 2.42 -0.10
N PHE A 57 2.02 2.74 0.20
CA PHE A 57 2.56 2.58 1.55
C PHE A 57 2.50 3.91 2.31
N ILE A 58 1.99 3.85 3.54
CA ILE A 58 1.97 4.96 4.49
C ILE A 58 2.56 4.51 5.83
N ARG A 59 3.08 5.49 6.58
CA ARG A 59 3.53 5.35 7.96
C ARG A 59 2.89 6.47 8.77
#